data_AF-A0A8S3PMU7-F1
#
_entry.id   AF-A0A8S3PMU7-F1
#
_cell.length_a   1.000
_cell.length_b   1.000
_cell.length_c   1.000
_cell.angle_alpha   90.00
_cell.angle_beta   90.00
_cell.angle_gamma   90.00
#
_symmetry.space_group_name_H-M   'P 1'
#
loop_
_entity.id
_entity.type
_entity.pdbx_description
1 polymer ?
#
loop_
_entity_poly.entity_id
_entity_poly.type
_entity_poly.pdbx_seq_one_letter_code
_entity_poly.pdbx_strand_id
1 'polypeptide(L)'
;MADDTLRCGISAFRTDECGCYYLFPHEHDAIKIKCCFKDVTSHLKSVGVATGGSYRHFSLGEPMTEGQLILYRVGLFDDRLYRDVTVCPHHRYKLGIYFKQNKTCSHPSHSGNGKAYRGITVQESRDVLQSFGVLLPVGTGLCRSCSKKVAPSTIEDTKDLDTTEEEKTETSSCLSIMNIVSKICLCSNLYTS
;
A
#
# COMPACT_ATOMS: atom_id res chain seq x y z
N MET A 1 34.69 3.65 13.16
CA MET A 1 33.93 2.58 12.49
C MET A 1 32.83 3.29 11.73
N ALA A 2 32.81 3.20 10.40
CA ALA A 2 31.81 3.91 9.62
C ALA A 2 30.43 3.32 9.93
N ASP A 3 29.61 4.13 10.60
CA ASP A 3 28.17 3.91 10.74
C ASP A 3 27.54 4.15 9.37
N ASP A 4 27.66 3.15 8.50
CA ASP A 4 27.01 3.16 7.20
C ASP A 4 25.57 2.68 7.45
N THR A 5 24.73 3.60 7.92
CA THR A 5 23.30 3.34 8.12
C THR A 5 22.69 2.99 6.76
N LEU A 6 22.60 1.69 6.46
CA LEU A 6 22.02 1.16 5.23
C LEU A 6 20.68 1.84 4.99
N ARG A 7 20.58 2.70 3.96
CA ARG A 7 19.35 3.41 3.60
C ARG A 7 18.84 2.93 2.25
N CYS A 8 17.52 2.78 2.12
CA CYS A 8 16.89 2.36 0.86
C CYS A 8 15.89 3.39 0.35
N GLY A 9 15.53 3.31 -0.93
CA GLY A 9 14.57 4.23 -1.55
C GLY A 9 13.16 4.16 -0.95
N ILE A 10 12.76 3.02 -0.37
CA ILE A 10 11.49 2.90 0.36
C ILE A 10 11.43 3.84 1.59
N SER A 11 12.57 4.23 2.17
CA SER A 11 12.61 5.19 3.29
C SER A 11 12.05 6.57 2.96
N ALA A 12 11.89 6.92 1.67
CA ALA A 12 11.22 8.16 1.28
C ALA A 12 9.69 8.13 1.51
N PHE A 13 9.10 6.94 1.70
CA PHE A 13 7.66 6.73 1.80
C PHE A 13 7.21 6.23 3.17
N ARG A 14 8.15 6.05 4.11
CA ARG A 14 7.87 5.58 5.47
C ARG A 14 8.75 6.28 6.49
N THR A 15 8.28 6.28 7.73
CA THR A 15 8.98 6.86 8.87
C THR A 15 9.83 5.87 9.65
N ASP A 16 9.72 4.56 9.37
CA ASP A 16 10.50 3.54 10.08
C ASP A 16 11.92 3.40 9.54
N GLU A 17 12.85 3.10 10.45
CA GLU A 17 14.29 3.02 10.18
C GLU A 17 14.64 1.93 9.16
N CYS A 18 15.64 2.22 8.34
CA CYS A 18 16.26 1.21 7.50
C CYS A 18 17.26 0.36 8.28
N GLY A 19 17.60 -0.80 7.73
CA GLY A 19 18.68 -1.64 8.26
C GLY A 19 18.50 -3.11 7.91
N CYS A 20 19.14 -3.95 8.72
CA CYS A 20 19.00 -5.40 8.66
C CYS A 20 17.70 -5.84 9.35
N TYR A 21 17.22 -7.03 9.01
CA TYR A 21 16.08 -7.62 9.71
C TYR A 21 16.58 -8.62 10.76
N TYR A 22 16.07 -8.54 11.98
CA TYR A 22 16.62 -9.30 13.13
C TYR A 22 16.64 -10.83 12.94
N LEU A 23 15.70 -11.40 12.16
CA LEU A 23 15.69 -12.83 11.85
C LEU A 23 16.72 -13.23 10.78
N PHE A 24 17.20 -12.26 9.99
CA PHE A 24 18.17 -12.47 8.92
C PHE A 24 19.28 -11.43 9.05
N PRO A 25 20.06 -11.48 10.14
CA PRO A 25 21.05 -10.46 10.46
C PRO A 25 22.21 -10.40 9.46
N HIS A 26 22.37 -11.44 8.62
CA HIS A 26 23.42 -11.54 7.61
C HIS A 26 23.00 -10.99 6.23
N GLU A 27 21.73 -10.63 6.05
CA GLU A 27 21.30 -9.90 4.87
C GLU A 27 21.56 -8.41 5.10
N HIS A 28 22.51 -7.86 4.36
CA HIS A 28 22.96 -6.47 4.49
C HIS A 28 22.68 -5.62 3.24
N ASP A 29 22.41 -6.25 2.09
CA ASP A 29 22.32 -5.52 0.83
C ASP A 29 20.90 -5.02 0.56
N ALA A 30 20.78 -3.73 0.22
CA ALA A 30 19.57 -3.21 -0.38
C ALA A 30 19.49 -3.65 -1.84
N ILE A 31 18.34 -4.18 -2.25
CA ILE A 31 18.10 -4.65 -3.62
C ILE A 31 17.04 -3.80 -4.30
N LYS A 32 17.00 -3.81 -5.63
CA LYS A 32 15.94 -3.13 -6.38
C LYS A 32 14.61 -3.89 -6.25
N ILE A 33 13.49 -3.15 -6.28
CA ILE A 33 12.14 -3.72 -6.23
C ILE A 33 11.92 -4.74 -7.35
N LYS A 34 12.41 -4.47 -8.57
CA LYS A 34 12.33 -5.42 -9.70
C LYS A 34 13.04 -6.77 -9.46
N CYS A 35 13.94 -6.84 -8.48
CA CYS A 35 14.62 -8.07 -8.09
C CYS A 35 13.86 -8.87 -7.01
N CYS A 36 12.74 -8.35 -6.49
CA CYS A 36 11.90 -9.01 -5.50
C CYS A 36 10.76 -9.80 -6.19
N PHE A 37 11.09 -10.91 -6.83
CA PHE A 37 10.14 -11.70 -7.66
C PHE A 37 9.44 -12.86 -6.92
N LYS A 38 9.62 -12.98 -5.60
CA LYS A 38 8.98 -14.06 -4.82
C LYS A 38 7.45 -13.97 -4.94
N ASP A 39 6.79 -15.10 -5.19
CA ASP A 39 5.33 -15.19 -5.18
C ASP A 39 4.81 -15.05 -3.73
N VAL A 40 3.87 -14.11 -3.53
CA VAL A 40 3.27 -13.82 -2.22
C VAL A 40 1.85 -14.36 -2.07
N THR A 41 1.36 -15.19 -2.99
CA THR A 41 -0.02 -15.70 -2.99
C THR A 41 -0.38 -16.43 -1.69
N SER A 42 0.50 -17.29 -1.18
CA SER A 42 0.28 -17.98 0.10
C SER A 42 0.21 -17.00 1.28
N HIS A 43 1.10 -16.00 1.27
CA HIS A 43 1.12 -14.95 2.28
C HIS A 43 -0.17 -14.13 2.28
N LEU A 44 -0.63 -13.67 1.10
CA LEU A 44 -1.86 -12.90 0.94
C LEU A 44 -3.09 -13.65 1.46
N LYS A 45 -3.16 -14.96 1.24
CA LYS A 45 -4.18 -15.83 1.84
C LYS A 45 -4.10 -15.81 3.37
N SER A 46 -2.89 -15.91 3.93
CA SER A 46 -2.68 -15.92 5.39
C SER A 46 -3.10 -14.61 6.07
N VAL A 47 -2.98 -13.47 5.38
CA VAL A 47 -3.44 -12.16 5.88
C VAL A 47 -4.88 -11.82 5.46
N GLY A 48 -5.62 -12.81 4.94
CA GLY A 48 -7.04 -12.69 4.65
C GLY A 48 -7.40 -11.80 3.47
N VAL A 49 -6.47 -11.54 2.54
CA VAL A 49 -6.81 -10.89 1.26
C VAL A 49 -7.53 -11.94 0.41
N ALA A 50 -8.85 -11.78 0.25
CA ALA A 50 -9.75 -12.81 -0.27
C ALA A 50 -9.36 -13.34 -1.66
N THR A 51 -9.53 -14.66 -1.84
CA THR A 51 -9.17 -15.51 -2.98
C THR A 51 -10.07 -15.36 -4.22
N GLY A 52 -10.69 -14.21 -4.43
CA GLY A 52 -11.68 -13.97 -5.50
C GLY A 52 -11.13 -13.28 -6.76
N GLY A 53 -9.86 -13.49 -7.12
CA GLY A 53 -9.24 -12.89 -8.31
C GLY A 53 -8.45 -11.60 -8.07
N SER A 54 -8.49 -11.01 -6.87
CA SER A 54 -7.82 -9.73 -6.56
C SER A 54 -6.34 -9.85 -6.14
N TYR A 55 -5.78 -11.06 -6.01
CA TYR A 55 -4.34 -11.25 -5.75
C TYR A 55 -3.51 -11.30 -7.04
N ARG A 56 -4.15 -11.28 -8.21
CA ARG A 56 -3.46 -11.21 -9.50
C ARG A 56 -3.17 -9.76 -9.82
N HIS A 57 -2.03 -9.53 -10.47
CA HIS A 57 -1.69 -8.20 -10.95
C HIS A 57 -2.78 -7.67 -11.90
N PHE A 58 -3.20 -6.41 -11.68
CA PHE A 58 -4.34 -5.75 -12.35
C PHE A 58 -4.29 -5.83 -13.89
N SER A 59 -3.10 -5.94 -14.48
CA SER A 59 -2.95 -5.94 -15.94
C SER A 59 -2.55 -7.26 -16.58
N LEU A 60 -2.11 -8.30 -15.85
CA LEU A 60 -1.43 -9.45 -16.49
C LEU A 60 -1.88 -10.85 -16.06
N GLY A 61 -2.78 -11.00 -15.07
CA GLY A 61 -3.21 -12.33 -14.61
C GLY A 61 -2.14 -13.17 -13.89
N GLU A 62 -0.88 -12.70 -13.90
CA GLU A 62 0.24 -13.27 -13.16
C GLU A 62 0.09 -13.11 -11.64
N PRO A 63 0.68 -14.03 -10.84
CA PRO A 63 0.78 -13.87 -9.40
C PRO A 63 1.47 -12.56 -9.02
N MET A 64 1.00 -11.92 -7.94
CA MET A 64 1.67 -10.76 -7.39
C MET A 64 3.05 -11.15 -6.84
N THR A 65 4.05 -10.33 -7.16
CA THR A 65 5.40 -10.46 -6.62
C THR A 65 5.56 -9.73 -5.29
N GLU A 66 6.57 -10.13 -4.49
CA GLU A 66 6.96 -9.44 -3.25
C GLU A 66 7.25 -7.95 -3.50
N GLY A 67 7.95 -7.62 -4.59
CA GLY A 67 8.25 -6.23 -4.95
C GLY A 67 7.00 -5.38 -5.16
N GLN A 68 6.03 -5.90 -5.91
CA GLN A 68 4.74 -5.23 -6.11
C GLN A 68 3.98 -5.05 -4.80
N LEU A 69 3.94 -6.09 -3.96
CA LEU A 69 3.27 -6.01 -2.65
C LEU A 69 3.91 -4.93 -1.75
N ILE A 70 5.24 -4.83 -1.76
CA ILE A 70 5.97 -3.79 -1.02
C ILE A 70 5.54 -2.40 -1.49
N LEU A 71 5.51 -2.15 -2.80
CA LEU A 71 5.08 -0.87 -3.37
C LEU A 71 3.64 -0.53 -2.97
N TYR A 72 2.70 -1.48 -3.12
CA TYR A 72 1.30 -1.25 -2.76
C TYR A 72 1.10 -0.95 -1.28
N ARG A 73 1.90 -1.55 -0.40
CA ARG A 73 1.84 -1.28 1.05
C ARG A 73 2.40 0.08 1.46
N VAL A 74 3.15 0.74 0.57
CA VAL A 74 3.59 2.13 0.76
C VAL A 74 2.80 3.12 -0.11
N GLY A 75 1.70 2.68 -0.74
CA GLY A 75 0.81 3.53 -1.51
C GLY A 75 1.28 3.84 -2.93
N LEU A 76 2.31 3.13 -3.42
CA LEU A 76 2.83 3.25 -4.77
C LEU A 76 2.12 2.25 -5.67
N PHE A 77 0.97 2.67 -6.21
CA PHE A 77 0.08 1.78 -6.97
C PHE A 77 0.41 1.64 -8.46
N ASP A 78 1.34 2.44 -8.99
CA ASP A 78 1.91 2.28 -10.34
C ASP A 78 3.30 1.66 -10.22
N ASP A 79 3.38 0.34 -10.37
CA ASP A 79 4.63 -0.40 -10.16
C ASP A 79 5.71 -0.11 -11.21
N ARG A 80 5.32 0.36 -12.40
CA ARG A 80 6.24 0.60 -13.53
C ARG A 80 7.21 1.73 -13.24
N LEU A 81 6.75 2.75 -12.52
CA LEU A 81 7.53 3.94 -12.16
C LEU A 81 8.58 3.66 -11.08
N TYR A 82 8.35 2.66 -10.23
CA TYR A 82 9.16 2.42 -9.03
C TYR A 82 9.99 1.14 -9.08
N ARG A 83 10.18 0.56 -10.27
CA ARG A 83 10.94 -0.70 -10.46
C ARG A 83 12.41 -0.62 -10.02
N ASP A 84 13.03 0.54 -10.13
CA ASP A 84 14.43 0.77 -9.75
C ASP A 84 14.61 1.31 -8.32
N VAL A 85 13.52 1.55 -7.58
CA VAL A 85 13.59 1.90 -6.15
C VAL A 85 14.24 0.74 -5.38
N THR A 86 15.11 1.07 -4.43
CA THR A 86 15.76 0.07 -3.57
C THR A 86 14.98 -0.19 -2.29
N VAL A 87 15.07 -1.41 -1.79
CA VAL A 87 14.48 -1.86 -0.51
C VAL A 87 15.56 -2.58 0.31
N CYS A 88 15.74 -2.15 1.57
CA CYS A 88 16.65 -2.79 2.50
C CYS A 88 16.01 -4.06 3.11
N PRO A 89 16.78 -4.97 3.72
CA PRO A 89 16.26 -6.17 4.36
C PRO A 89 15.15 -5.86 5.38
N HIS A 90 15.32 -4.87 6.25
CA HIS A 90 14.30 -4.48 7.24
C HIS A 90 12.95 -4.18 6.57
N HIS A 91 12.94 -3.25 5.62
CA HIS A 91 11.73 -2.85 4.91
C HIS A 91 11.17 -3.99 4.06
N ARG A 92 12.03 -4.76 3.38
CA ARG A 92 11.63 -5.90 2.55
C ARG A 92 10.83 -6.91 3.35
N TYR A 93 11.33 -7.34 4.51
CA TYR A 93 10.63 -8.33 5.31
C TYR A 93 9.36 -7.76 5.96
N LYS A 94 9.43 -6.56 6.54
CA LYS A 94 8.31 -5.93 7.23
C LYS A 94 7.15 -5.56 6.30
N LEU A 95 7.45 -5.12 5.08
CA LEU A 95 6.48 -4.80 4.03
C LEU A 95 6.19 -5.99 3.11
N GLY A 96 6.96 -7.06 3.17
CA GLY A 96 6.78 -8.28 2.37
C GLY A 96 6.12 -9.39 3.19
N ILE A 97 6.77 -10.54 3.23
CA ILE A 97 6.20 -11.78 3.78
C ILE A 97 6.06 -11.81 5.31
N TYR A 98 6.71 -10.91 6.07
CA TYR A 98 6.54 -10.83 7.53
C TYR A 98 5.50 -9.81 7.98
N PHE A 99 4.86 -9.11 7.05
CA PHE A 99 3.71 -8.27 7.38
C PHE A 99 2.61 -9.11 8.02
N LYS A 100 2.07 -8.65 9.15
CA LYS A 100 0.98 -9.34 9.85
C LYS A 100 -0.29 -8.50 9.79
N GLN A 101 -1.40 -9.17 9.53
CA GLN A 101 -2.71 -8.56 9.72
C GLN A 101 -2.90 -8.20 11.21
N ASN A 102 -3.44 -7.03 11.47
CA ASN A 102 -3.85 -6.61 12.80
C ASN A 102 -5.15 -7.27 13.23
N LYS A 103 -5.34 -7.44 14.55
CA LYS A 103 -6.48 -8.18 15.13
C LYS A 103 -7.80 -7.38 15.13
N THR A 104 -7.72 -6.06 15.00
CA THR A 104 -8.84 -5.12 15.04
C THR A 104 -9.08 -4.47 13.69
N CYS A 105 -10.22 -3.81 13.50
CA CYS A 105 -10.50 -3.03 12.30
C CYS A 105 -9.64 -1.76 12.26
N SER A 106 -9.02 -1.48 11.10
CA SER A 106 -8.27 -0.23 10.86
C SER A 106 -8.97 0.75 9.92
N HIS A 107 -10.24 0.53 9.59
CA HIS A 107 -10.94 1.46 8.70
C HIS A 107 -11.01 2.87 9.32
N PRO A 108 -10.70 3.97 8.59
CA PRO A 108 -10.60 5.31 9.17
C PRO A 108 -11.89 5.79 9.86
N SER A 109 -13.05 5.42 9.32
CA SER A 109 -14.36 5.75 9.91
C SER A 109 -14.87 4.75 10.96
N HIS A 110 -14.06 3.77 11.36
CA HIS A 110 -14.46 2.78 12.35
C HIS A 110 -14.27 3.32 13.77
N SER A 111 -15.35 3.30 14.56
CA SER A 111 -15.30 3.56 15.99
C SER A 111 -15.41 2.26 16.79
N GLY A 112 -14.50 2.04 17.74
CA GLY A 112 -14.55 0.91 18.70
C GLY A 112 -13.68 -0.30 18.35
N ASN A 113 -13.82 -1.39 19.11
CA ASN A 113 -12.90 -2.54 19.08
C ASN A 113 -13.36 -3.71 18.18
N GLY A 114 -13.84 -3.39 16.98
CA GLY A 114 -14.34 -4.39 16.03
C GLY A 114 -13.23 -5.36 15.60
N LYS A 115 -13.48 -6.67 15.69
CA LYS A 115 -12.53 -7.70 15.26
C LYS A 115 -12.32 -7.67 13.75
N ALA A 116 -11.06 -7.83 13.31
CA ALA A 116 -10.75 -8.02 11.90
C ALA A 116 -11.39 -9.31 11.38
N TYR A 117 -12.09 -9.20 10.26
CA TYR A 117 -12.74 -10.30 9.55
C TYR A 117 -11.90 -10.77 8.36
N ARG A 118 -11.34 -9.82 7.58
CA ARG A 118 -10.48 -10.10 6.43
C ARG A 118 -9.49 -8.96 6.18
N GLY A 119 -8.51 -9.22 5.32
CA GLY A 119 -7.54 -8.24 4.86
C GLY A 119 -8.11 -7.35 3.75
N ILE A 120 -7.63 -6.11 3.70
CA ILE A 120 -7.91 -5.17 2.62
C ILE A 120 -7.14 -5.56 1.35
N THR A 121 -7.79 -5.49 0.19
CA THR A 121 -7.19 -5.73 -1.12
C THR A 121 -6.40 -4.51 -1.63
N VAL A 122 -5.68 -4.65 -2.75
CA VAL A 122 -4.97 -3.54 -3.39
C VAL A 122 -5.94 -2.43 -3.82
N GLN A 123 -7.03 -2.79 -4.48
CA GLN A 123 -8.01 -1.82 -4.97
C GLN A 123 -8.64 -1.06 -3.79
N GLU A 124 -9.07 -1.79 -2.77
CA GLU A 124 -9.63 -1.18 -1.57
C GLU A 124 -8.63 -0.28 -0.83
N SER A 125 -7.35 -0.64 -0.79
CA SER A 125 -6.29 0.19 -0.21
C SER A 125 -6.16 1.53 -0.96
N ARG A 126 -6.22 1.47 -2.31
CA ARG A 126 -6.24 2.66 -3.17
C ARG A 126 -7.49 3.50 -2.93
N ASP A 127 -8.66 2.87 -2.86
CA ASP A 127 -9.94 3.57 -2.66
C ASP A 127 -9.99 4.27 -1.31
N VAL A 128 -9.49 3.63 -0.23
CA VAL A 128 -9.39 4.27 1.09
C VAL A 128 -8.41 5.44 1.07
N LEU A 129 -7.25 5.29 0.41
CA LEU A 129 -6.30 6.38 0.29
C LEU A 129 -6.91 7.59 -0.44
N GLN A 130 -7.65 7.35 -1.53
CA GLN A 130 -8.31 8.40 -2.29
C GLN A 130 -9.45 9.08 -1.51
N SER A 131 -10.27 8.28 -0.81
CA SER A 131 -11.47 8.79 -0.13
C SER A 131 -11.17 9.45 1.22
N PHE A 132 -10.17 8.94 1.95
CA PHE A 132 -9.87 9.37 3.32
C PHE A 132 -8.50 10.03 3.47
N GLY A 133 -7.63 9.99 2.46
CA GLY A 133 -6.25 10.49 2.57
C GLY A 133 -5.36 9.64 3.49
N VAL A 134 -5.82 8.46 3.90
CA VAL A 134 -5.11 7.56 4.82
C VAL A 134 -4.77 6.26 4.09
N LEU A 135 -3.49 5.90 4.08
CA LEU A 135 -3.05 4.62 3.52
C LEU A 135 -3.31 3.49 4.51
N LEU A 136 -4.12 2.50 4.10
CA LEU A 136 -4.19 1.20 4.76
C LEU A 136 -3.36 0.18 3.97
N PRO A 137 -2.21 -0.31 4.47
CA PRO A 137 -1.39 -1.29 3.76
C PRO A 137 -2.17 -2.56 3.40
N VAL A 138 -1.92 -3.11 2.21
CA VAL A 138 -2.56 -4.35 1.73
C VAL A 138 -2.44 -5.49 2.76
N GLY A 139 -3.56 -6.13 3.08
CA GLY A 139 -3.66 -7.15 4.12
C GLY A 139 -4.01 -6.62 5.51
N THR A 140 -4.12 -5.30 5.71
CA THR A 140 -4.67 -4.70 6.93
C THR A 140 -6.09 -5.19 7.20
N GLY A 141 -6.40 -5.46 8.46
CA GLY A 141 -7.64 -6.03 8.93
C GLY A 141 -8.82 -5.05 8.88
N LEU A 142 -9.93 -5.51 8.32
CA LEU A 142 -11.22 -4.82 8.30
C LEU A 142 -12.28 -5.70 8.97
N CYS A 143 -13.15 -5.10 9.79
CA CYS A 143 -14.33 -5.80 10.30
C CYS A 143 -15.39 -5.97 9.20
N ARG A 144 -16.35 -6.87 9.43
CA ARG A 144 -17.39 -7.22 8.45
C ARG A 144 -18.29 -6.05 8.02
N SER A 145 -18.51 -5.07 8.90
CA SER A 145 -19.31 -3.88 8.57
C SER A 145 -18.49 -2.88 7.74
N CYS A 146 -17.25 -2.60 8.12
CA CYS A 146 -16.37 -1.69 7.38
C CYS A 146 -15.96 -2.25 6.02
N SER A 147 -15.79 -3.56 5.88
CA SER A 147 -15.41 -4.18 4.61
C SER A 147 -16.43 -3.99 3.48
N LYS A 148 -17.66 -3.54 3.80
CA LYS A 148 -18.70 -3.20 2.81
C LYS A 148 -18.68 -1.72 2.43
N LYS A 149 -18.06 -0.86 3.25
CA LYS A 149 -17.99 0.60 3.07
C LYS A 149 -16.79 1.05 2.24
N VAL A 150 -15.87 0.13 1.94
CA VAL A 150 -14.66 0.42 1.15
C VAL A 150 -14.95 0.45 -0.35
N ALA A 151 -16.09 -0.08 -0.78
CA ALA A 151 -16.54 0.12 -2.16
C ALA A 151 -16.65 1.63 -2.42
N PRO A 152 -16.20 2.13 -3.59
CA PRO A 152 -16.37 3.53 -3.93
C PRO A 152 -17.84 3.85 -3.74
N SER A 153 -18.15 4.77 -2.81
CA SER A 153 -19.44 5.43 -2.82
C SER A 153 -19.56 6.00 -4.22
N THR A 154 -20.49 5.48 -5.01
CA THR A 154 -20.99 6.18 -6.18
C THR A 154 -21.23 7.60 -5.71
N ILE A 155 -20.47 8.54 -6.26
CA ILE A 155 -20.83 9.94 -6.19
C ILE A 155 -22.29 9.94 -6.66
N GLU A 156 -23.22 10.30 -5.77
CA GLU A 156 -24.59 10.52 -6.19
C GLU A 156 -24.52 11.68 -7.17
N ASP A 157 -24.57 11.35 -8.46
CA ASP A 157 -24.66 12.31 -9.55
C ASP A 157 -25.93 13.12 -9.33
N THR A 158 -25.78 14.30 -8.71
CA THR A 158 -26.73 15.37 -8.90
C THR A 158 -26.66 15.75 -10.37
N LYS A 159 -27.58 15.16 -11.13
CA LYS A 159 -27.96 15.59 -12.47
C LYS A 159 -28.20 17.10 -12.43
N ASP A 160 -27.52 17.85 -13.29
CA ASP A 160 -28.15 18.64 -14.35
C ASP A 160 -27.10 19.14 -15.35
N LEU A 161 -27.56 19.15 -16.62
CA LEU A 161 -26.97 19.43 -17.95
C LEU A 161 -25.80 20.47 -18.01
N ASP A 162 -24.86 20.44 -18.97
CA ASP A 162 -25.02 20.27 -20.42
C ASP A 162 -23.67 19.93 -21.10
N THR A 163 -23.79 19.27 -22.25
CA THR A 163 -22.77 18.85 -23.23
C THR A 163 -21.76 19.92 -23.68
N THR A 164 -20.51 19.51 -23.85
CA THR A 164 -19.79 19.51 -25.14
C THR A 164 -18.43 18.80 -25.00
N GLU A 165 -18.05 18.15 -26.09
CA GLU A 165 -16.91 17.25 -26.28
C GLU A 165 -15.56 17.98 -26.14
N GLU A 166 -14.55 17.34 -25.55
CA GLU A 166 -13.28 17.03 -26.22
C GLU A 166 -12.26 16.36 -25.27
N GLU A 167 -11.62 15.36 -25.86
CA GLU A 167 -10.50 14.55 -25.42
C GLU A 167 -9.39 15.33 -24.67
N LYS A 168 -9.11 14.94 -23.41
CA LYS A 168 -7.79 14.89 -22.75
C LYS A 168 -7.91 14.57 -21.26
N THR A 169 -6.97 13.76 -20.77
CA THR A 169 -6.34 13.79 -19.42
C THR A 169 -6.32 12.46 -18.64
N GLU A 170 -5.60 11.48 -19.17
CA GLU A 170 -4.93 10.45 -18.35
C GLU A 170 -3.84 11.03 -17.41
N THR A 171 -3.58 12.34 -17.48
CA THR A 171 -2.59 13.06 -16.67
C THR A 171 -3.16 13.64 -15.36
N SER A 172 -4.48 13.68 -15.18
CA SER A 172 -5.13 14.34 -14.04
C SER A 172 -5.09 13.51 -12.73
N SER A 173 -5.19 12.18 -12.83
CA SER A 173 -5.18 11.29 -11.67
C SER A 173 -3.78 11.14 -11.04
N CYS A 174 -2.71 11.22 -11.84
CA CYS A 174 -1.33 11.10 -11.36
C CYS A 174 -0.88 12.33 -10.55
N LEU A 175 -1.29 13.53 -10.96
CA LEU A 175 -0.96 14.78 -10.25
C LEU A 175 -1.66 14.88 -8.89
N SER A 176 -2.87 14.36 -8.78
CA SER A 176 -3.62 14.33 -7.51
C SER A 176 -3.02 13.32 -6.52
N ILE A 177 -2.52 12.16 -6.98
CA ILE A 177 -1.84 11.17 -6.14
C ILE A 177 -0.48 11.69 -5.63
N MET A 178 0.33 12.33 -6.49
CA MET A 178 1.63 12.90 -6.08
C MET A 178 1.48 14.00 -5.02
N ASN A 179 0.41 14.79 -5.08
CA ASN A 179 0.08 15.79 -4.06
C ASN A 179 -0.38 15.17 -2.73
N ILE A 180 -1.06 14.03 -2.74
CA ILE A 180 -1.46 13.30 -1.52
C ILE A 180 -0.25 12.64 -0.85
N VAL A 181 0.61 11.97 -1.62
CA VAL A 181 1.84 11.36 -1.09
C VAL A 181 2.77 12.43 -0.49
N SER A 182 2.87 13.60 -1.14
CA SER A 182 3.63 14.75 -0.62
C SER A 182 3.03 15.31 0.68
N LYS A 183 1.70 15.35 0.84
CA LYS A 183 1.04 15.79 2.08
C LYS A 183 1.20 14.78 3.23
N ILE A 184 1.17 13.47 2.95
CA ILE A 184 1.41 12.43 3.96
C ILE A 184 2.84 12.53 4.54
N CYS A 185 3.82 12.85 3.70
CA CYS A 185 5.20 13.08 4.14
C CYS A 185 5.33 14.30 5.10
N LEU A 186 4.50 15.33 4.93
CA LEU A 186 4.56 16.55 5.74
C LEU A 186 3.79 16.45 7.07
N CYS A 187 2.72 15.65 7.14
CA CYS A 187 1.91 15.53 8.36
C CYS A 187 2.56 14.71 9.48
N SER A 188 3.62 13.95 9.20
CA SER A 188 4.35 13.18 10.23
C SER A 188 5.30 14.04 11.10
N ASN A 189 5.49 15.32 10.75
CA ASN A 189 6.38 16.26 11.47
C ASN A 189 5.68 17.17 12.50
N LEU A 190 4.38 16.97 12.79
CA LEU A 190 3.62 17.84 13.70
C LEU A 190 3.07 17.15 14.95
N TYR A 191 3.43 15.90 15.23
CA TYR A 191 3.06 15.19 16.46
C TYR A 191 4.29 14.60 17.17
N THR A 192 5.28 15.45 17.43
CA THR A 192 6.20 15.26 18.56
C THR A 192 6.38 16.62 19.21
N SER A 193 5.61 16.87 20.26
CA SER A 193 5.80 17.94 21.25
C SER A 193 5.67 17.33 22.63
#